data_AF-A0A6G9YKF8-F1
#
_entry.id   AF-A0A6G9YKF8-F1
#
_cell.length_a   1.000
_cell.length_b   1.000
_cell.length_c   1.000
_cell.angle_alpha   90.00
_cell.angle_beta   90.00
_cell.angle_gamma   90.00
#
_symmetry.space_group_name_H-M   'P 1'
#
loop_
_entity.id
_entity.type
_entity.pdbx_description
1 polymer ?
#
loop_
_entity_poly.entity_id
_entity_poly.type
_entity_poly.pdbx_seq_one_letter_code
_entity_poly.pdbx_strand_id
1 'polypeptide(L)'
;MSSNTLGRRFRRAARPLSAFGKNTEIGTTVTGLITKIAEEPKPKFDGAPDEIELDDDGQPVTQAVITLGTSAGPRTLYVSWRMEQAIGIALEDSGAEDFEIGATLAVTYTGPDLSYPKARLFTATYTPAPTGVGGSGNR
;
A
#
# COMPACT_ATOMS: atom_id res chain seq x y z
N MET A 1 -11.20 -11.80 29.08
CA MET A 1 -10.06 -11.95 28.16
C MET A 1 -9.34 -10.62 28.06
N SER A 2 -8.23 -10.44 28.79
CA SER A 2 -7.48 -9.20 28.82
C SER A 2 -6.83 -8.97 27.45
N SER A 3 -7.45 -8.10 26.66
CA SER A 3 -6.92 -7.66 25.37
C SER A 3 -5.51 -7.12 25.57
N ASN A 4 -4.55 -7.65 24.79
CA ASN A 4 -3.18 -7.17 24.70
C ASN A 4 -3.10 -5.72 24.17
N THR A 5 -3.58 -4.75 24.96
CA THR A 5 -3.74 -3.34 24.59
C THR A 5 -2.37 -2.66 24.40
N LEU A 6 -1.37 -2.99 25.23
CA LEU A 6 -0.02 -2.41 25.13
C LEU A 6 0.75 -2.91 23.90
N GLY A 7 0.75 -4.23 23.63
CA GLY A 7 1.43 -4.80 22.47
C GLY A 7 0.85 -4.33 21.12
N ARG A 8 -0.43 -3.96 21.08
CA ARG A 8 -1.04 -3.31 19.91
C ARG A 8 -0.59 -1.85 19.77
N ARG A 9 -0.52 -1.09 20.87
CA ARG A 9 -0.07 0.31 20.86
C ARG A 9 1.37 0.46 20.38
N PHE A 10 2.28 -0.39 20.86
CA PHE A 10 3.68 -0.35 20.41
C PHE A 10 3.83 -0.74 18.94
N ARG A 11 3.10 -1.76 18.47
CA ARG A 11 3.09 -2.11 17.05
C ARG A 11 2.56 -0.97 16.17
N ARG A 12 1.57 -0.20 16.64
CA ARG A 12 1.08 1.00 15.95
C ARG A 12 2.09 2.13 15.92
N ALA A 13 2.73 2.43 17.05
CA ALA A 13 3.74 3.47 17.13
C ALA A 13 4.97 3.19 16.25
N ALA A 14 5.28 1.91 16.02
CA ALA A 14 6.37 1.47 15.15
C ALA A 14 6.00 1.41 13.66
N ARG A 15 4.74 1.66 13.28
CA ARG A 15 4.33 1.60 11.86
C ARG A 15 4.96 2.74 11.08
N PRO A 16 5.48 2.48 9.87
CA PRO A 16 5.89 3.55 8.98
C PRO A 16 4.71 4.47 8.69
N LEU A 17 5.00 5.77 8.55
CA LEU A 17 4.00 6.79 8.27
C LEU A 17 3.21 6.43 7.01
N SER A 18 1.90 6.71 7.02
CA SER A 18 1.10 6.58 5.80
C SER A 18 1.69 7.44 4.69
N ALA A 19 1.77 6.88 3.49
CA ALA A 19 2.20 7.58 2.28
C ALA A 19 1.24 8.72 1.94
N PHE A 20 -0.06 8.50 2.19
CA PHE A 20 -1.11 9.47 1.94
C PHE A 20 -2.00 9.63 3.18
N GLY A 21 -2.23 10.87 3.58
CA GLY A 21 -3.12 11.25 4.67
C GLY A 21 -4.39 11.95 4.18
N LYS A 22 -5.21 12.41 5.13
CA LYS A 22 -6.42 13.19 4.86
C LYS A 22 -6.13 14.52 4.16
N ASN A 23 -4.96 15.11 4.43
CA ASN A 23 -4.55 16.43 3.93
C ASN A 23 -3.51 16.34 2.80
N THR A 24 -3.37 15.18 2.15
CA THR A 24 -2.48 15.05 0.99
C THR A 24 -3.00 15.91 -0.15
N GLU A 25 -2.13 16.73 -0.72
CA GLU A 25 -2.45 17.58 -1.88
C GLU A 25 -2.55 16.76 -3.17
N ILE A 26 -3.44 17.17 -4.07
CA ILE A 26 -3.54 16.61 -5.42
C ILE A 26 -2.20 16.80 -6.14
N GLY A 27 -1.73 15.76 -6.83
CA GLY A 27 -0.43 15.72 -7.49
C GLY A 27 0.71 15.24 -6.59
N THR A 28 0.46 14.96 -5.31
CA THR A 28 1.48 14.36 -4.43
C THR A 28 1.85 12.97 -4.94
N THR A 29 3.13 12.77 -5.24
CA THR A 29 3.71 11.48 -5.62
C THR A 29 4.56 10.92 -4.49
N VAL A 30 4.38 9.64 -4.18
CA VAL A 30 5.28 8.88 -3.30
C VAL A 30 5.96 7.81 -4.13
N THR A 31 7.29 7.85 -4.15
CA THR A 31 8.13 6.90 -4.90
C THR A 31 9.10 6.21 -3.97
N GLY A 32 9.28 4.91 -4.13
CA GLY A 32 10.27 4.15 -3.40
C GLY A 32 10.34 2.68 -3.81
N LEU A 33 11.29 1.98 -3.21
CA LEU A 33 11.43 0.53 -3.38
C LEU A 33 10.39 -0.20 -2.55
N ILE A 34 9.75 -1.21 -3.12
CA ILE A 34 8.88 -2.11 -2.35
C ILE A 34 9.74 -2.92 -1.41
N THR A 35 9.57 -2.73 -0.11
CA THR A 35 10.36 -3.41 0.94
C THR A 35 9.54 -4.45 1.70
N LYS A 36 8.21 -4.35 1.65
CA LYS A 36 7.30 -5.31 2.27
C LYS A 36 5.93 -5.25 1.61
N ILE A 37 5.31 -6.41 1.46
CA ILE A 37 3.91 -6.59 1.08
C ILE A 37 3.25 -7.44 2.17
N ALA A 38 2.06 -7.06 2.62
CA ALA A 38 1.29 -7.80 3.60
C ALA A 38 -0.21 -7.60 3.37
N GLU A 39 -1.02 -8.50 3.89
CA GLU A 39 -2.46 -8.30 4.03
C GLU A 39 -2.80 -8.00 5.49
N GLU A 40 -3.62 -6.99 5.71
CA GLU A 40 -4.07 -6.61 7.05
C GLU A 40 -5.58 -6.34 7.09
N PRO A 41 -6.25 -6.53 8.24
CA PRO A 41 -7.64 -6.11 8.40
C PRO A 41 -7.81 -4.63 8.11
N LYS A 42 -8.81 -4.31 7.29
CA LYS A 42 -9.17 -2.96 6.89
C LYS A 42 -9.85 -2.24 8.06
N PRO A 43 -9.35 -1.08 8.51
CA PRO A 43 -10.06 -0.26 9.47
C PRO A 43 -11.39 0.23 8.90
N LYS A 44 -12.41 0.30 9.74
CA LYS A 44 -13.70 0.85 9.36
C LYS A 44 -13.57 2.34 9.01
N PHE A 45 -14.19 2.77 7.91
CA PHE A 45 -14.26 4.19 7.54
C PHE A 45 -14.97 5.01 8.62
N ASP A 46 -14.36 6.10 9.07
CA ASP A 46 -14.78 6.90 10.23
C ASP A 46 -14.97 6.09 11.54
N GLY A 47 -14.42 4.88 11.61
CA GLY A 47 -14.47 4.02 12.79
C GLY A 47 -13.47 4.43 13.86
N ALA A 48 -13.67 3.91 15.08
CA ALA A 48 -12.66 4.05 16.12
C ALA A 48 -11.34 3.38 15.70
N PRO A 49 -10.19 3.76 16.29
CA PRO A 49 -8.90 3.26 15.85
C PRO A 49 -8.81 1.73 15.80
N ASP A 50 -9.56 0.95 16.58
CA ASP A 50 -9.49 -0.51 16.56
C ASP A 50 -10.72 -1.19 15.93
N GLU A 51 -11.59 -0.42 15.30
CA GLU A 51 -12.71 -0.95 14.54
C GLU A 51 -12.26 -1.36 13.15
N ILE A 52 -12.53 -2.62 12.82
CA ILE A 52 -12.27 -3.20 11.51
C ILE A 52 -13.59 -3.28 10.74
N GLU A 53 -13.49 -3.16 9.42
CA GLU A 53 -14.59 -3.40 8.50
C GLU A 53 -14.86 -4.90 8.46
N LEU A 54 -16.14 -5.26 8.61
CA LEU A 54 -16.61 -6.63 8.50
C LEU A 54 -17.47 -6.75 7.24
N ASP A 55 -17.41 -7.90 6.58
CA ASP A 55 -18.32 -8.25 5.49
C ASP A 55 -19.70 -8.67 6.02
N ASP A 56 -20.60 -9.05 5.10
CA ASP A 56 -21.97 -9.44 5.43
C ASP A 56 -22.05 -10.72 6.29
N ASP A 57 -21.00 -11.55 6.27
CA ASP A 57 -20.84 -12.76 7.08
C ASP A 57 -20.13 -12.48 8.42
N GLY A 58 -19.81 -11.21 8.70
CA GLY A 58 -19.15 -10.77 9.91
C GLY A 58 -17.64 -11.08 9.95
N GLN A 59 -17.03 -11.44 8.82
CA GLN A 59 -15.58 -11.66 8.71
C GLN A 59 -14.82 -10.36 8.43
N PRO A 60 -13.59 -10.20 8.93
CA PRO A 60 -12.77 -9.04 8.62
C PRO A 60 -12.47 -8.90 7.13
N VAL A 61 -12.80 -7.74 6.57
CA VAL A 61 -12.33 -7.36 5.23
C VAL A 61 -10.83 -7.08 5.32
N THR A 62 -10.03 -7.73 4.47
CA THR A 62 -8.59 -7.47 4.38
C THR A 62 -8.28 -6.43 3.31
N GLN A 63 -7.12 -5.79 3.43
CA GLN A 63 -6.54 -4.90 2.42
C GLN A 63 -5.06 -5.18 2.26
N ALA A 64 -4.53 -4.98 1.06
CA ALA A 64 -3.10 -5.01 0.83
C ALA A 64 -2.42 -3.78 1.46
N VAL A 65 -1.27 -4.01 2.08
CA VAL A 65 -0.43 -3.01 2.73
C VAL A 65 0.98 -3.13 2.18
N ILE A 66 1.42 -2.10 1.47
CA ILE A 66 2.73 -2.07 0.81
C ILE A 66 3.61 -1.06 1.54
N THR A 67 4.80 -1.47 1.95
CA THR A 67 5.81 -0.56 2.52
C THR A 67 6.83 -0.18 1.47
N LEU A 68 6.97 1.11 1.23
CA LEU A 68 7.97 1.69 0.34
C LEU A 68 9.16 2.22 1.16
N GLY A 69 10.37 1.82 0.80
CA GLY A 69 11.60 2.47 1.22
C GLY A 69 11.81 3.73 0.40
N THR A 70 11.53 4.89 0.98
CA THR A 70 11.72 6.21 0.33
C THR A 70 12.95 6.91 0.91
N SER A 71 13.47 7.93 0.22
CA SER A 71 14.59 8.76 0.70
C SER A 71 14.27 9.50 2.01
N ALA A 72 13.00 9.81 2.26
CA ALA A 72 12.51 10.45 3.48
C ALA A 72 12.12 9.43 4.58
N GLY A 73 12.53 8.17 4.44
CA GLY A 73 12.18 7.07 5.33
C GLY A 73 11.02 6.21 4.80
N PRO A 74 10.71 5.09 5.49
CA PRO A 74 9.71 4.15 5.01
C PRO A 74 8.30 4.75 5.04
N ARG A 75 7.49 4.46 4.01
CA ARG A 75 6.10 4.90 3.87
C ARG A 75 5.19 3.73 3.61
N THR A 76 4.02 3.73 4.23
CA THR A 76 3.03 2.66 4.06
C THR A 76 1.91 3.11 3.13
N LEU A 77 1.68 2.34 2.06
CA LEU A 77 0.47 2.42 1.24
C LEU A 77 -0.58 1.46 1.83
N TYR A 78 -1.74 2.00 2.18
CA TYR A 78 -2.94 1.20 2.45
C TYR A 78 -3.74 1.15 1.15
N VAL A 79 -3.71 0.00 0.49
CA VAL A 79 -4.17 -0.13 -0.90
C VAL A 79 -5.69 -0.23 -0.93
N SER A 80 -6.32 0.89 -1.29
CA SER A 80 -7.74 0.91 -1.65
C SER A 80 -7.97 0.34 -3.05
N TRP A 81 -9.19 -0.10 -3.36
CA TRP A 81 -9.56 -0.64 -4.67
C TRP A 81 -9.14 0.24 -5.87
N ARG A 82 -9.30 1.58 -5.79
CA ARG A 82 -8.85 2.50 -6.86
C ARG A 82 -7.32 2.54 -7.00
N MET A 83 -6.60 2.40 -5.90
CA MET A 83 -5.13 2.32 -5.91
C MET A 83 -4.67 0.98 -6.46
N GLU A 84 -5.37 -0.11 -6.10
CA GLU A 84 -5.11 -1.45 -6.65
C GLU A 84 -5.26 -1.46 -8.17
N GLN A 85 -6.33 -0.85 -8.70
CA GLN A 85 -6.51 -0.68 -10.15
C GLN A 85 -5.35 0.09 -10.79
N ALA A 86 -4.93 1.21 -10.19
CA ALA A 86 -3.83 2.01 -10.72
C ALA A 86 -2.51 1.25 -10.71
N ILE A 87 -2.22 0.48 -9.64
CA ILE A 87 -1.02 -0.35 -9.53
C ILE A 87 -1.08 -1.52 -10.52
N GLY A 88 -2.24 -2.16 -10.69
CA GLY A 88 -2.44 -3.25 -11.64
C GLY A 88 -2.17 -2.82 -13.08
N ILE A 89 -2.70 -1.66 -13.48
CA ILE A 89 -2.41 -1.07 -14.80
C ILE A 89 -0.91 -0.78 -14.94
N ALA A 90 -0.29 -0.19 -13.93
CA ALA A 90 1.15 0.10 -13.96
C ALA A 90 2.03 -1.15 -14.04
N LEU A 91 1.61 -2.24 -13.39
CA LEU A 91 2.27 -3.54 -13.46
C LEU A 91 2.16 -4.13 -14.87
N GLU A 92 0.95 -4.13 -15.44
CA GLU A 92 0.70 -4.59 -16.81
C GLU A 92 1.52 -3.79 -17.83
N ASP A 93 1.52 -2.45 -17.72
CA ASP A 93 2.28 -1.54 -18.58
C ASP A 93 3.80 -1.75 -18.48
N SER A 94 4.29 -2.24 -17.33
CA SER A 94 5.71 -2.54 -17.13
C SER A 94 6.16 -3.83 -17.79
N GLY A 95 5.22 -4.72 -18.15
CA GLY A 95 5.49 -6.06 -18.66
C GLY A 95 6.05 -7.05 -17.64
N ALA A 96 6.03 -6.73 -16.35
CA ALA A 96 6.39 -7.70 -15.31
C ALA A 96 5.30 -8.78 -15.14
N GLU A 97 5.77 -10.00 -14.88
CA GLU A 97 4.89 -11.14 -14.62
C GLU A 97 4.29 -11.07 -13.21
N ASP A 98 5.05 -10.53 -12.25
CA ASP A 98 4.69 -10.51 -10.83
C ASP A 98 4.98 -9.16 -10.15
N PHE A 99 4.25 -8.89 -9.07
CA PHE A 99 4.47 -7.75 -8.18
C PHE A 99 5.46 -8.13 -7.05
N GLU A 100 6.67 -7.58 -7.09
CA GLU A 100 7.79 -8.12 -6.29
C GLU A 100 8.41 -7.12 -5.30
N ILE A 101 9.02 -7.68 -4.25
CA ILE A 101 9.89 -6.91 -3.34
C ILE A 101 11.17 -6.53 -4.09
N GLY A 102 11.59 -5.26 -3.97
CA GLY A 102 12.76 -4.71 -4.65
C GLY A 102 12.43 -3.94 -5.93
N ALA A 103 11.22 -4.07 -6.47
CA ALA A 103 10.74 -3.22 -7.54
C ALA A 103 10.52 -1.78 -7.07
N THR A 104 10.59 -0.82 -7.99
CA THR A 104 10.28 0.58 -7.72
C THR A 104 8.81 0.85 -8.04
N LEU A 105 8.09 1.43 -7.09
CA LEU A 105 6.71 1.88 -7.27
C LEU A 105 6.64 3.38 -7.02
N ALA A 106 6.00 4.10 -7.95
CA ALA A 106 5.55 5.47 -7.73
C ALA A 106 4.02 5.50 -7.76
N VAL A 107 3.40 6.14 -6.77
CA VAL A 107 1.95 6.35 -6.72
C VAL A 107 1.70 7.84 -6.59
N THR A 108 0.79 8.37 -7.41
CA THR A 108 0.39 9.77 -7.40
C THR A 108 -1.08 9.90 -7.05
N TYR A 109 -1.40 10.70 -6.04
CA TYR A 109 -2.78 11.04 -5.69
C TYR A 109 -3.34 12.06 -6.68
N THR A 110 -4.40 11.72 -7.40
CA THR A 110 -4.97 12.58 -8.46
C THR A 110 -6.23 13.33 -8.04
N GLY A 111 -6.76 13.04 -6.85
CA GLY A 111 -7.92 13.74 -6.29
C GLY A 111 -9.03 12.80 -5.82
N PRO A 112 -10.15 13.35 -5.33
CA PRO A 112 -11.32 12.55 -4.97
C PRO A 112 -11.99 11.97 -6.22
N ASP A 113 -12.64 10.83 -6.07
CA ASP A 113 -13.53 10.29 -7.10
C ASP A 113 -14.86 11.09 -7.09
N LEU A 114 -15.17 11.78 -8.19
CA LEU A 114 -16.38 12.62 -8.28
C LEU A 114 -17.68 11.81 -8.21
N SER A 115 -17.66 10.54 -8.63
CA SER A 115 -18.81 9.64 -8.56
C SER A 115 -18.93 8.98 -7.19
N TYR A 116 -17.82 8.85 -6.47
CA TYR A 116 -17.81 8.31 -5.11
C TYR A 116 -16.83 9.09 -4.21
N PRO A 117 -17.26 10.24 -3.63
CA PRO A 117 -16.36 11.19 -2.95
C PRO A 117 -15.58 10.63 -1.74
N LYS A 118 -15.95 9.44 -1.25
CA LYS A 118 -15.21 8.73 -0.20
C LYS A 118 -14.00 7.95 -0.74
N ALA A 119 -13.93 7.70 -2.04
CA ALA A 119 -12.74 7.13 -2.68
C ALA A 119 -11.79 8.21 -3.18
N ARG A 120 -10.53 7.82 -3.22
CA ARG A 120 -9.42 8.60 -3.73
C ARG A 120 -8.95 7.96 -5.02
N LEU A 121 -8.65 8.79 -6.01
CA LEU A 121 -8.10 8.38 -7.29
C LEU A 121 -6.59 8.47 -7.26
N PHE A 122 -5.96 7.55 -7.98
CA PHE A 122 -4.52 7.42 -8.07
C PHE A 122 -4.10 7.10 -9.50
N THR A 123 -2.87 7.46 -9.84
CA THR A 123 -2.10 6.87 -10.94
C THR A 123 -0.86 6.24 -10.34
N ALA A 124 -0.27 5.26 -11.03
CA ALA A 124 0.96 4.64 -10.59
C ALA A 124 1.91 4.37 -11.76
N THR A 125 3.19 4.22 -11.44
CA THR A 125 4.18 3.62 -12.32
C THR A 125 4.91 2.52 -11.56
N TYR A 126 5.18 1.42 -12.24
CA TYR A 126 5.91 0.29 -11.69
C TYR A 126 7.14 0.03 -12.55
N THR A 127 8.27 -0.21 -11.89
CA THR A 127 9.51 -0.60 -12.54
C THR A 127 10.00 -1.87 -11.85
N PRO A 128 10.11 -3.00 -12.56
CA PRO A 128 10.52 -4.27 -11.98
C PRO A 128 11.86 -4.16 -11.25
N ALA A 129 12.11 -5.06 -10.31
CA ALA A 129 13.42 -5.12 -9.68
C ALA A 129 14.48 -5.39 -10.77
N PRO A 130 15.68 -4.80 -10.68
CA PRO A 130 16.76 -5.19 -11.57
C PRO A 130 16.98 -6.69 -11.37
N THR A 131 16.74 -7.48 -12.41
CA THR A 131 17.12 -8.89 -12.41
C THR A 131 18.63 -8.94 -12.17
N GLY A 132 19.04 -9.31 -10.97
CA GLY A 132 20.45 -9.50 -10.67
C GLY A 132 21.01 -10.49 -11.69
N VAL A 133 22.05 -10.06 -12.42
CA VAL A 133 22.83 -10.90 -13.32
C VAL A 133 23.27 -12.15 -12.55
N GLY A 134 22.57 -13.27 -12.77
CA GLY A 134 22.98 -14.61 -12.37
C GLY A 134 24.04 -15.14 -13.32
N GLY A 135 25.17 -14.45 -13.44
CA GLY A 135 26.36 -15.00 -14.05
C GLY A 135 27.15 -15.80 -13.01
N SER A 136 26.95 -17.13 -12.98
CA SER A 136 28.00 -18.15 -12.77
C SER A 136 27.36 -19.55 -12.64
N GLY A 137 27.69 -20.47 -13.57
CA GLY A 137 27.34 -21.88 -13.41
C GLY A 137 27.36 -22.76 -14.67
N ASN A 138 28.55 -23.12 -15.15
CA ASN A 138 28.91 -24.32 -15.94
C ASN A 138 28.07 -24.74 -17.16
N ARG A 139 28.65 -24.57 -18.36
CA ARG A 139 29.04 -25.70 -19.22
C ARG A 139 30.13 -25.30 -20.21
#